data_AF-A0A1C3JR88-F1
#
_entry.id   AF-A0A1C3JR88-F1
#
_cell.length_a   1.000
_cell.length_b   1.000
_cell.length_c   1.000
_cell.angle_alpha   90.00
_cell.angle_beta   90.00
_cell.angle_gamma   90.00
#
_symmetry.space_group_name_H-M   'P 1'
#
loop_
_entity.id
_entity.type
_entity.pdbx_description
1 polymer ?
#
loop_
_entity_poly.entity_id
_entity_poly.type
_entity_poly.pdbx_seq_one_letter_code
_entity_poly.pdbx_strand_id
1 'polypeptide(L)' 'MYKEYKVEIVTEGGCGTLLLGSSGLPIKRLESRLNEAASEGWQMVFQVIEQKRFWLFWTRETVILTLGR' A
#
# COMPACT_ATOMS: atom_id res chain seq x y z
N MET A 1 -4.74 -16.32 -17.42
CA MET A 1 -5.10 -14.92 -17.74
C MET A 1 -6.26 -14.54 -16.85
N TYR A 2 -6.14 -13.45 -16.10
CA TYR A 2 -7.19 -12.98 -15.18
C TYR A 2 -8.37 -12.41 -15.97
N LYS A 3 -9.58 -12.60 -15.45
CA LYS A 3 -10.83 -12.08 -16.03
C LYS A 3 -11.09 -10.65 -15.58
N GLU A 4 -10.64 -10.30 -14.39
CA GLU A 4 -10.79 -8.97 -13.82
C GLU A 4 -9.54 -8.53 -13.06
N TYR A 5 -9.35 -7.21 -12.99
CA TYR A 5 -8.26 -6.58 -12.25
C TYR A 5 -8.81 -5.53 -11.29
N LYS A 6 -8.22 -5.47 -10.10
CA LYS A 6 -8.42 -4.37 -9.17
C LYS A 6 -7.10 -3.74 -8.79
N VAL A 7 -7.11 -2.42 -8.61
CA VAL A 7 -5.95 -1.65 -8.16
C VAL A 7 -6.27 -1.09 -6.78
N GLU A 8 -5.44 -1.42 -5.81
CA GLU A 8 -5.56 -0.92 -4.43
C GLU A 8 -4.36 -0.04 -4.09
N ILE A 9 -4.65 1.13 -3.51
CA ILE A 9 -3.64 2.11 -3.11
C ILE A 9 -3.62 2.15 -1.60
N VAL A 10 -2.52 1.69 -1.02
CA VAL A 10 -2.27 1.72 0.43
C VAL A 10 -1.31 2.85 0.71
N THR A 11 -1.86 4.01 1.05
CA THR A 11 -1.11 5.21 1.43
C THR A 11 -0.97 5.28 2.94
N GLU A 12 0.19 5.71 3.43
CA GLU A 12 0.34 6.07 4.83
C GLU A 12 -0.50 7.32 5.17
N GLY A 13 -1.39 7.18 6.15
CA GLY A 13 -2.22 8.28 6.63
C GLY A 13 -1.39 9.22 7.50
N GLY A 14 -0.94 10.32 6.92
CA GLY A 14 -0.31 11.42 7.65
C GLY A 14 -1.29 12.06 8.63
N CYS A 15 -1.47 11.46 9.80
CA CYS A 15 -1.98 12.09 11.02
C CYS A 15 -1.67 11.25 12.30
N GLY A 16 -0.70 10.32 12.24
CA GLY A 16 -0.24 9.56 13.41
C GLY A 16 1.20 9.86 13.83
N THR A 17 1.99 10.45 12.94
CA THR A 17 3.46 10.55 13.06
C THR A 17 3.97 11.97 12.90
N LEU A 18 3.14 12.98 13.19
CA LEU A 18 3.51 14.39 13.09
C LEU A 18 4.56 14.84 14.12
N LEU A 19 5.07 13.94 14.98
CA LEU A 19 6.03 14.35 16.01
C LEU A 19 7.42 13.74 15.88
N LEU A 20 7.66 12.44 15.73
CA LEU A 20 9.03 11.92 15.80
C LEU A 20 9.21 10.60 15.04
N GLY A 21 10.00 10.63 13.97
CA GLY A 21 10.76 9.46 13.49
C GLY A 21 10.03 8.53 12.52
N SER A 22 10.47 8.56 11.25
CA SER A 22 10.27 7.57 10.20
C SER A 22 8.99 6.75 10.29
N SER A 23 7.93 7.27 9.71
CA SER A 23 6.79 6.43 9.37
C SER A 23 7.14 5.57 8.16
N GLY A 24 7.73 4.41 8.43
CA GLY A 24 7.96 3.39 7.41
C GLY A 24 6.63 2.81 6.93
N LEU A 25 6.65 2.28 5.71
CA LEU A 25 5.54 1.57 5.09
C LEU A 25 4.83 0.62 6.09
N PRO A 26 3.50 0.70 6.25
CA PRO A 26 2.78 -0.11 7.24
C PRO A 26 2.64 -1.56 6.76
N ILE A 27 3.73 -2.34 6.85
CA ILE A 27 3.84 -3.72 6.37
C ILE A 27 2.71 -4.59 6.88
N LYS A 28 2.41 -4.54 8.19
CA LYS A 28 1.31 -5.32 8.78
C LYS A 28 -0.06 -5.02 8.17
N ARG A 29 -0.32 -3.75 7.84
CA ARG A 29 -1.58 -3.34 7.20
C ARG A 29 -1.62 -3.86 5.76
N LEU A 30 -0.50 -3.81 5.05
CA LEU A 30 -0.37 -4.37 3.71
C LEU A 30 -0.61 -5.88 3.72
N GLU A 31 0.04 -6.61 4.61
CA GLU A 31 -0.13 -8.06 4.80
C GLU A 31 -1.59 -8.42 5.09
N SER A 32 -2.24 -7.70 6.01
CA SER A 32 -3.65 -7.92 6.32
C SER A 32 -4.55 -7.72 5.10
N ARG A 33 -4.28 -6.71 4.26
CA ARG A 33 -5.06 -6.45 3.03
C ARG A 33 -4.81 -7.51 1.97
N LEU A 34 -3.58 -7.96 1.79
CA LEU A 34 -3.24 -9.04 0.86
C LEU A 34 -3.89 -10.36 1.28
N ASN A 35 -3.90 -10.68 2.58
CA ASN A 35 -4.55 -11.88 3.10
C ASN A 35 -6.07 -11.83 2.91
N GLU A 36 -6.69 -10.68 3.15
CA GLU A 36 -8.13 -10.46 2.90
C GLU A 36 -8.43 -10.64 1.40
N ALA A 37 -7.67 -9.98 0.52
CA ALA A 37 -7.83 -10.11 -0.91
C ALA A 37 -7.61 -11.56 -1.40
N ALA A 38 -6.64 -12.28 -0.84
CA ALA A 38 -6.41 -13.69 -1.14
C ALA A 38 -7.59 -14.58 -0.69
N SER A 39 -8.22 -14.28 0.45
CA SER A 39 -9.41 -15.00 0.92
C SER A 39 -10.63 -14.80 0.01
N GLU A 40 -10.69 -13.68 -0.70
CA GLU A 40 -11.70 -13.36 -1.72
C GLU A 40 -11.36 -13.92 -3.12
N GLY A 41 -10.25 -14.66 -3.24
CA GLY A 41 -9.78 -15.29 -4.47
C GLY A 41 -8.97 -14.39 -5.39
N TRP A 42 -8.53 -13.21 -4.94
CA TRP A 42 -7.64 -12.34 -5.71
C TRP A 42 -6.18 -12.76 -5.57
N GLN A 43 -5.40 -12.58 -6.63
CA GLN A 43 -3.97 -12.86 -6.67
C GLN A 43 -3.16 -11.61 -6.95
N MET A 44 -2.00 -11.47 -6.31
CA MET A 44 -1.10 -10.36 -6.57
C MET A 44 -0.40 -10.52 -7.92
N VAL A 45 -0.63 -9.55 -8.81
CA VAL A 45 -0.05 -9.51 -10.16
C VAL A 45 1.16 -8.59 -10.19
N PHE A 46 1.05 -7.43 -9.57
CA PHE A 46 2.10 -6.42 -9.54
C PHE A 46 2.03 -5.58 -8.27
N GLN A 47 3.18 -5.20 -7.74
CA GLN A 47 3.31 -4.29 -6.61
C GLN A 47 4.37 -3.26 -6.95
N VAL A 48 4.05 -1.98 -6.73
CA VAL A 48 5.03 -0.89 -6.80
C VAL A 48 4.94 -0.03 -5.56
N ILE A 49 6.11 0.35 -5.04
CA ILE A 49 6.25 1.28 -3.93
C ILE A 49 6.63 2.63 -4.51
N GLU A 50 5.82 3.63 -4.22
CA GLU A 50 6.08 5.01 -4.60
C GLU A 50 6.47 5.81 -3.36
N GLN A 51 7.63 6.46 -3.42
CA GLN A 51 8.06 7.42 -2.41
C GLN A 51 7.91 8.83 -2.99
N LYS A 52 7.06 9.65 -2.38
CA LYS A 52 6.88 11.06 -2.77
C LYS A 52 7.28 11.98 -1.63
N ARG A 53 8.05 13.02 -1.96
CA ARG A 53 8.34 14.13 -1.05
C ARG A 53 7.02 14.82 -0.69
N PHE A 54 6.75 14.94 0.60
CA PHE A 54 5.61 15.62 1.18
C PHE A 54 6.11 16.80 2.03
N TRP A 55 5.76 18.04 1.68
CA TRP A 55 6.30 19.25 2.35
C TRP A 55 7.84 19.30 2.38
N LEU A 56 8.41 20.17 3.24
CA LEU A 56 9.85 20.49 3.25
C LEU A 56 10.72 19.32 3.73
N PHE A 57 10.24 18.53 4.70
CA PHE A 57 11.02 17.46 5.36
C PHE A 57 10.30 16.12 5.49
N TRP A 58 9.06 15.97 5.00
CA TRP A 58 8.32 14.71 5.09
C TRP A 58 8.39 13.95 3.77
N THR A 59 8.31 12.64 3.85
CA THR A 59 8.16 11.76 2.70
C THR A 59 6.97 10.87 2.98
N ARG A 60 6.14 10.65 1.95
CA ARG A 60 5.02 9.74 2.04
C ARG A 60 5.30 8.54 1.16
N GLU A 61 5.25 7.36 1.75
CA GLU A 61 5.29 6.10 1.02
C GLU A 61 3.87 5.66 0.66
N THR A 62 3.71 5.10 -0.53
CA THR A 62 2.45 4.56 -1.03
C THR A 62 2.72 3.26 -1.74
N VAL A 63 1.98 2.20 -1.39
CA VAL A 63 2.01 0.94 -2.14
C VAL A 63 0.83 0.92 -3.09
N ILE A 64 1.12 0.67 -4.36
CA ILE A 64 0.11 0.40 -5.37
C ILE A 64 0.15 -1.10 -5.65
N LEU A 65 -0.95 -1.77 -5.37
CA LEU A 65 -1.15 -3.19 -5.60
C LEU A 65 -2.07 -3.37 -6.82
N THR A 66 -1.64 -4.21 -7.75
CA THR A 66 -2.49 -4.72 -8.83
C THR A 66 -2.81 -6.17 -8.55
N LEU A 67 -4.10 -6.47 -8.41
CA LEU A 67 -4.62 -7.78 -8.09
C LEU A 67 -5.46 -8.28 -9.27
N GLY A 68 -5.40 -9.57 -9.54
CA GLY A 68 -6.13 -10.22 -10.64
C GLY A 68 -6.94 -11.42 -10.12
N ARG A 69 -8.10 -11.66 -10.73
CA ARG A 69 -8.95 -12.83 -10.47
C ARG A 69 -9.49 -13.40 -11.78
#